data_AF-A0A8J7QL14-F1
#
_entry.id   AF-A0A8J7QL14-F1
#
_cell.length_a   1.000
_cell.length_b   1.000
_cell.length_c   1.000
_cell.angle_alpha   90.00
_cell.angle_beta   90.00
_cell.angle_gamma   90.00
#
_symmetry.space_group_name_H-M   'P 1'
#
loop_
_entity.id
_entity.type
_entity.pdbx_description
1 polymer ?
#
loop_
_entity_poly.entity_id
_entity_poly.type
_entity_poly.pdbx_seq_one_letter_code
_entity_poly.pdbx_strand_id
1 'polypeptide(L)'
;MMVPYLTSIMPIERQFSTGDMPVLVSCSDMNTYICKYARLRGKAFRLGTELTGGLFSLLWGINSPNCALVNIKPEHWDIKYSGYRSSAPAVGYYFLKDVIDVNSSSFMTINRSKTTLYQLLQIALFDFWVANEDRTSQYAILH
;
A
#
# COMPACT_ATOMS: atom_id res chain seq x y z
N MET A 1 6.00 11.17 -13.20
CA MET A 1 5.91 11.03 -11.74
C MET A 1 7.20 10.42 -11.24
N MET A 2 7.84 11.01 -10.24
CA MET A 2 9.09 10.50 -9.64
C MET A 2 8.73 9.70 -8.39
N VAL A 3 9.17 8.44 -8.32
CA VAL A 3 8.98 7.61 -7.12
C VAL A 3 10.15 7.91 -6.17
N PRO A 4 9.90 8.51 -5.00
CA PRO A 4 10.97 8.85 -4.07
C PRO A 4 11.61 7.58 -3.50
N TYR A 5 12.92 7.66 -3.28
CA TYR A 5 13.67 6.65 -2.54
C TYR A 5 13.92 7.17 -1.12
N LEU A 6 13.34 6.52 -0.12
CA LEU A 6 13.33 6.93 1.27
C LEU A 6 14.05 5.92 2.14
N THR A 7 14.54 6.37 3.30
CA THR A 7 15.17 5.49 4.29
C THR A 7 14.42 5.59 5.61
N SER A 8 14.27 4.47 6.31
CA SER A 8 13.64 4.49 7.64
C SER A 8 14.50 5.27 8.66
N ILE A 9 13.83 6.03 9.52
CA ILE A 9 14.47 6.85 10.56
C ILE A 9 14.24 6.32 11.98
N MET A 10 13.31 5.39 12.15
CA MET A 10 12.96 4.77 13.42
C MET A 10 12.70 3.26 13.25
N PRO A 11 12.74 2.48 14.34
CA PRO A 11 12.28 1.10 14.34
C PRO A 11 10.84 0.96 13.81
N ILE A 12 10.52 -0.21 13.25
CA ILE A 12 9.17 -0.53 12.76
C ILE A 12 8.14 -0.28 13.87
N GLU A 13 7.21 0.64 13.63
CA GLU A 13 6.21 1.05 14.62
C GLU A 13 5.14 -0.02 14.84
N ARG A 14 4.70 -0.63 13.74
CA ARG A 14 3.61 -1.60 13.74
C ARG A 14 3.78 -2.58 12.59
N GLN A 15 3.30 -3.79 12.82
CA GLN A 15 3.07 -4.78 11.77
C GLN A 15 1.59 -5.11 11.71
N PHE A 16 1.02 -5.09 10.52
CA PHE A 16 -0.38 -5.44 10.30
C PHE A 16 -0.52 -6.94 10.14
N SER A 17 -1.55 -7.52 10.75
CA SER A 17 -1.86 -8.95 10.67
C SER A 17 -2.72 -9.28 9.45
N THR A 18 -2.18 -9.03 8.24
CA THR A 18 -2.82 -9.36 6.94
C THR A 18 -1.95 -10.34 6.15
N GLY A 19 -2.41 -10.87 5.02
CA GLY A 19 -1.71 -11.94 4.27
C GLY A 19 -0.21 -11.67 4.01
N ASP A 20 0.12 -10.46 3.54
CA ASP A 20 1.51 -10.05 3.27
C ASP A 20 2.21 -9.40 4.48
N MET A 21 1.50 -9.26 5.60
CA MET A 21 1.97 -8.73 6.88
C MET A 21 2.83 -7.44 6.75
N PRO A 22 2.26 -6.37 6.16
CA PRO A 22 3.00 -5.14 5.91
C PRO A 22 3.40 -4.45 7.21
N VAL A 23 4.37 -3.55 7.12
CA VAL A 23 4.96 -2.84 8.27
C VAL A 23 4.79 -1.34 8.13
N LEU A 24 4.51 -0.66 9.23
CA LEU A 24 4.40 0.79 9.31
C LEU A 24 5.77 1.39 9.65
N VAL A 25 6.23 2.32 8.81
CA VAL A 25 7.60 2.84 8.86
C VAL A 25 7.62 4.35 8.69
N SER A 26 8.18 5.07 9.66
CA SER A 26 8.53 6.48 9.52
C SER A 26 9.83 6.65 8.72
N CYS A 27 9.78 7.56 7.74
CA CYS A 27 10.80 7.74 6.71
C CYS A 27 11.51 9.09 6.78
N SER A 28 12.58 9.23 6.00
CA SER A 28 13.46 10.42 5.95
C SER A 28 12.79 11.72 5.53
N ASP A 29 11.59 11.65 4.96
CA ASP A 29 10.75 12.79 4.59
C ASP A 29 9.76 13.19 5.70
N MET A 30 9.92 12.63 6.91
CA MET A 30 9.07 12.84 8.08
C MET A 30 7.64 12.30 7.93
N ASN A 31 7.37 11.50 6.88
CA ASN A 31 6.09 10.86 6.67
C ASN A 31 6.13 9.38 7.05
N THR A 32 4.95 8.79 7.24
CA THR A 32 4.78 7.38 7.60
C THR A 32 4.21 6.60 6.42
N TYR A 33 4.80 5.43 6.16
CA TYR A 33 4.45 4.57 5.03
C TYR A 33 4.08 3.17 5.49
N ILE A 34 3.04 2.60 4.88
CA ILE A 34 2.78 1.15 4.92
C ILE A 34 3.67 0.50 3.88
N CYS A 35 4.71 -0.21 4.33
CA CYS A 35 5.64 -0.92 3.47
C CYS A 35 5.18 -2.36 3.26
N LYS A 36 4.85 -2.69 2.01
CA LYS A 36 4.53 -4.06 1.58
C LYS A 36 5.80 -4.81 1.16
N TYR A 37 5.75 -6.13 1.27
CA TYR A 37 6.79 -7.05 0.76
C TYR A 37 8.17 -6.93 1.40
N ALA A 38 8.26 -6.36 2.59
CA ALA A 38 9.51 -6.27 3.35
C ALA A 38 10.12 -7.65 3.74
N ARG A 39 9.43 -8.76 3.42
CA ARG A 39 9.69 -10.13 3.88
C ARG A 39 10.24 -11.09 2.82
N LEU A 40 10.22 -10.75 1.52
CA LEU A 40 10.34 -11.77 0.46
C LEU A 40 11.70 -11.77 -0.23
N ARG A 41 12.53 -12.78 0.07
CA ARG A 41 13.60 -13.22 -0.84
C ARG A 41 12.95 -13.78 -2.12
N GLY A 42 13.32 -13.23 -3.28
CA GLY A 42 13.06 -13.88 -4.58
C GLY A 42 11.77 -13.51 -5.34
N LYS A 43 11.10 -12.39 -5.04
CA LYS A 43 9.89 -11.98 -5.80
C LYS A 43 9.92 -10.51 -6.26
N ALA A 44 11.01 -10.10 -6.90
CA ALA A 44 11.14 -8.78 -7.53
C ALA A 44 9.98 -8.46 -8.49
N PHE A 45 9.46 -9.49 -9.18
CA PHE A 45 8.28 -9.38 -10.03
C PHE A 45 7.07 -8.81 -9.27
N ARG A 46 6.77 -9.28 -8.05
CA ARG A 46 5.62 -8.80 -7.26
C ARG A 46 5.78 -7.35 -6.81
N LEU A 47 6.99 -6.95 -6.41
CA LEU A 47 7.30 -5.54 -6.12
C LEU A 47 7.11 -4.67 -7.36
N GLY A 48 7.55 -5.17 -8.52
CA GLY A 48 7.33 -4.53 -9.82
C GLY A 48 5.84 -4.36 -10.12
N THR A 49 5.05 -5.44 -10.04
CA THR A 49 3.60 -5.43 -10.27
C THR A 49 2.90 -4.44 -9.34
N GLU A 50 3.21 -4.48 -8.04
CA GLU A 50 2.64 -3.57 -7.05
C GLU A 50 2.94 -2.11 -7.38
N LEU A 51 4.21 -1.79 -7.64
CA LEU A 51 4.62 -0.44 -7.99
C LEU A 51 3.94 0.02 -9.28
N THR A 52 3.93 -0.83 -10.32
CA THR A 52 3.26 -0.50 -11.59
C THR A 52 1.76 -0.27 -11.42
N GLY A 53 1.09 -1.10 -10.63
CA GLY A 53 -0.34 -0.97 -10.35
C GLY A 53 -0.66 0.34 -9.64
N GLY A 54 0.12 0.68 -8.60
CA GLY A 54 -0.01 1.94 -7.88
C GLY A 54 0.29 3.17 -8.74
N LEU A 55 1.28 3.11 -9.64
CA LEU A 55 1.58 4.22 -10.54
C LEU A 55 0.50 4.40 -11.62
N PHE A 56 -0.03 3.30 -12.17
CA PHE A 56 -1.10 3.37 -13.17
C PHE A 56 -2.43 3.82 -12.57
N SER A 57 -2.73 3.50 -11.31
CA SER A 57 -3.95 3.99 -10.66
C SER A 57 -3.93 5.52 -10.54
N LEU A 58 -2.77 6.11 -10.21
CA LEU A 58 -2.57 7.55 -10.19
C LEU A 58 -2.74 8.18 -11.58
N LEU A 59 -2.23 7.52 -12.64
CA LEU A 59 -2.43 7.97 -14.02
C LEU A 59 -3.89 7.89 -14.49
N TRP A 60 -4.67 6.95 -13.95
CA TRP A 60 -6.11 6.85 -14.16
C TRP A 60 -6.92 7.90 -13.38
N GLY A 61 -6.26 8.72 -12.55
CA GLY A 61 -6.93 9.69 -11.69
C GLY A 61 -7.70 9.04 -10.52
N ILE A 62 -7.37 7.79 -10.19
CA ILE A 62 -7.90 7.14 -8.99
C ILE A 62 -7.22 7.76 -7.77
N ASN A 63 -8.00 8.10 -6.76
CA ASN A 63 -7.50 8.67 -5.52
C ASN A 63 -6.76 7.61 -4.69
N SER A 64 -5.50 7.37 -5.04
CA SER A 64 -4.61 6.38 -4.43
C SER A 64 -3.52 7.08 -3.63
N PRO A 65 -3.07 6.53 -2.48
CA PRO A 65 -1.93 7.09 -1.77
C PRO A 65 -0.68 7.07 -2.63
N ASN A 66 0.12 8.15 -2.54
CA ASN A 66 1.42 8.21 -3.19
C ASN A 66 2.32 7.07 -2.70
N CYS A 67 3.10 6.51 -3.63
CA CYS A 67 4.04 5.43 -3.35
C CYS A 67 5.50 5.91 -3.28
N ALA A 68 6.32 5.14 -2.57
CA ALA A 68 7.75 5.37 -2.39
C ALA A 68 8.49 4.03 -2.38
N LEU A 69 9.77 4.03 -2.73
CA LEU A 69 10.68 2.93 -2.43
C LEU A 69 11.31 3.19 -1.07
N VAL A 70 11.11 2.29 -0.10
CA VAL A 70 11.55 2.48 1.28
C VAL A 70 12.63 1.46 1.63
N ASN A 71 13.82 1.96 1.91
CA ASN A 71 14.91 1.18 2.47
C ASN A 71 14.79 1.12 4.00
N ILE A 72 14.41 -0.04 4.54
CA ILE A 72 14.29 -0.25 5.98
C ILE A 72 15.65 -0.67 6.53
N LYS A 73 16.31 0.22 7.28
CA LYS A 73 17.63 -0.05 7.84
C LYS A 73 17.65 -1.32 8.71
N PRO A 74 18.71 -2.15 8.64
CA PRO A 74 18.81 -3.39 9.42
C PRO A 74 18.56 -3.22 10.92
N GLU A 75 19.04 -2.12 11.50
CA GLU A 75 18.88 -1.78 12.93
C GLU A 75 17.44 -1.42 13.32
N HIS A 76 16.60 -1.04 12.35
CA HIS A 76 15.19 -0.71 12.58
C HIS A 76 14.28 -1.95 12.60
N TRP A 77 14.85 -3.13 12.32
CA TRP A 77 14.16 -4.40 12.45
C TRP A 77 14.33 -4.98 13.86
N ASP A 78 13.22 -5.09 14.59
CA ASP A 78 13.18 -5.83 15.85
C ASP A 78 13.59 -7.31 15.65
N ILE A 79 14.21 -7.93 16.66
CA ILE A 79 14.63 -9.33 16.69
C ILE A 79 13.43 -10.26 16.44
N LYS A 80 12.24 -9.87 16.91
CA LYS A 80 11.00 -10.63 16.64
C LYS A 80 10.63 -10.71 15.15
N TYR A 81 11.25 -9.86 14.32
CA TYR A 81 11.09 -9.85 12.86
C TYR A 81 12.31 -10.38 12.10
N SER A 82 13.30 -10.98 12.79
CA SER A 82 14.60 -11.39 12.22
C SER A 82 14.52 -12.37 11.04
N GLY A 83 13.54 -13.29 11.02
CA GLY A 83 13.29 -14.20 9.89
C GLY A 83 12.71 -13.51 8.64
N TYR A 84 12.36 -12.23 8.75
CA TYR A 84 11.59 -11.47 7.76
C TYR A 84 12.33 -10.23 7.25
N ARG A 85 13.63 -10.10 7.53
CA ARG A 85 14.45 -8.97 7.09
C ARG A 85 14.79 -9.10 5.61
N SER A 86 14.34 -8.15 4.79
CA SER A 86 14.80 -7.95 3.42
C SER A 86 15.93 -6.93 3.37
N SER A 87 16.95 -7.19 2.56
CA SER A 87 17.98 -6.21 2.19
C SER A 87 17.56 -5.34 0.99
N ALA A 88 16.47 -5.70 0.31
CA ALA A 88 15.92 -4.94 -0.81
C ALA A 88 14.91 -3.89 -0.31
N PRO A 89 14.82 -2.73 -0.98
CA PRO A 89 13.79 -1.73 -0.71
C PRO A 89 12.37 -2.31 -0.84
N ALA A 90 11.48 -1.88 0.05
CA ALA A 90 10.06 -2.19 0.02
C ALA A 90 9.28 -1.15 -0.80
N VAL A 91 8.12 -1.52 -1.34
CA VAL A 91 7.16 -0.53 -1.86
C VAL A 91 6.32 -0.03 -0.69
N GLY A 92 6.44 1.26 -0.39
CA GLY A 92 5.70 1.96 0.63
C GLY A 92 4.56 2.77 0.04
N TYR A 93 3.39 2.74 0.67
CA TYR A 93 2.29 3.67 0.38
C TYR A 93 2.07 4.60 1.56
N TYR A 94 1.79 5.87 1.28
CA TYR A 94 1.51 6.85 2.32
C TYR A 94 0.41 6.36 3.27
N PHE A 95 0.67 6.42 4.58
CA PHE A 95 -0.30 5.96 5.57
C PHE A 95 -1.42 6.99 5.75
N LEU A 96 -2.66 6.56 5.48
CA LEU A 96 -3.86 7.36 5.64
C LEU A 96 -4.60 6.89 6.90
N LYS A 97 -4.85 7.80 7.85
CA LYS A 97 -5.46 7.48 9.15
C LYS A 97 -6.97 7.27 9.07
N ASP A 98 -7.65 8.00 8.18
CA ASP A 98 -9.11 8.10 8.13
C ASP A 98 -9.68 7.47 6.85
N VAL A 99 -9.34 6.20 6.60
CA VAL A 99 -9.82 5.46 5.43
C VAL A 99 -10.82 4.39 5.86
N ILE A 100 -11.94 4.34 5.15
CA ILE A 100 -12.91 3.24 5.28
C ILE A 100 -12.54 2.17 4.28
N ASP A 101 -12.33 0.96 4.80
CA ASP A 101 -12.15 -0.23 3.99
C ASP A 101 -13.52 -0.76 3.57
N VAL A 102 -13.82 -0.74 2.28
CA VAL A 102 -15.11 -1.12 1.70
C VAL A 102 -15.07 -2.60 1.37
N ASN A 103 -15.79 -3.38 2.18
CA ASN A 103 -16.04 -4.79 2.05
C ASN A 103 -17.56 -5.05 2.05
N SER A 104 -18.00 -6.31 2.01
CA SER A 104 -19.42 -6.65 1.97
C SER A 104 -20.22 -6.10 3.17
N SER A 105 -19.60 -5.96 4.35
CA SER A 105 -20.26 -5.44 5.55
C SER A 105 -20.24 -3.92 5.62
N SER A 106 -19.17 -3.24 5.19
CA SER A 106 -19.10 -1.77 5.15
C SER A 106 -19.73 -1.17 3.89
N PHE A 107 -19.98 -1.94 2.84
CA PHE A 107 -20.71 -1.48 1.65
C PHE A 107 -22.12 -0.96 1.99
N MET A 108 -22.72 -1.47 3.06
CA MET A 108 -24.02 -1.00 3.51
C MET A 108 -23.97 0.36 4.21
N THR A 109 -22.81 0.74 4.76
CA THR A 109 -22.62 1.95 5.55
C THR A 109 -21.95 3.10 4.78
N ILE A 110 -21.39 2.85 3.59
CA ILE A 110 -20.85 3.93 2.75
C ILE A 110 -21.94 4.85 2.22
N ASN A 111 -21.62 6.15 2.19
CA ASN A 111 -22.44 7.18 1.57
C ASN A 111 -22.50 6.96 0.05
N ARG A 112 -23.68 6.62 -0.49
CA ARG A 112 -23.92 6.36 -1.91
C ARG A 112 -24.08 7.64 -2.74
N SER A 113 -23.27 8.65 -2.46
CA SER A 113 -23.22 9.86 -3.27
C SER A 113 -22.80 9.53 -4.71
N LYS A 114 -23.18 10.38 -5.68
CA LYS A 114 -22.73 10.23 -7.08
C LYS A 114 -21.21 10.16 -7.18
N THR A 115 -20.50 10.94 -6.37
CA THR A 115 -19.04 10.96 -6.31
C THR A 115 -18.48 9.63 -5.86
N THR A 116 -19.00 9.07 -4.76
CA THR A 116 -18.58 7.77 -4.22
C THR A 116 -18.80 6.64 -5.23
N LEU A 117 -19.98 6.62 -5.86
CA LEU A 117 -20.31 5.60 -6.87
C LEU A 117 -19.44 5.73 -8.12
N TYR A 118 -19.12 6.96 -8.54
CA TYR A 118 -18.23 7.21 -9.65
C TYR A 118 -16.80 6.73 -9.34
N GLN A 119 -16.28 7.01 -8.16
CA GLN A 119 -14.96 6.50 -7.72
C GLN A 119 -14.92 4.97 -7.70
N LEU A 120 -15.94 4.32 -7.14
CA LEU A 120 -16.04 2.85 -7.14
C LEU A 120 -16.06 2.29 -8.57
N LEU A 121 -16.80 2.93 -9.49
CA LEU A 121 -16.83 2.53 -10.90
C LEU A 121 -15.47 2.71 -11.58
N GLN A 122 -14.78 3.84 -11.36
CA GLN A 122 -13.44 4.07 -11.90
C GLN A 122 -12.46 2.98 -11.42
N ILE A 123 -12.52 2.63 -10.14
CA ILE A 123 -11.69 1.59 -9.58
C ILE A 123 -12.01 0.24 -10.23
N ALA A 124 -13.29 -0.14 -10.34
CA ALA A 124 -13.69 -1.41 -10.96
C ALA A 124 -13.26 -1.52 -12.44
N LEU A 125 -13.37 -0.42 -13.20
CA LEU A 125 -12.91 -0.37 -14.59
C LEU A 125 -11.39 -0.50 -14.69
N PHE A 126 -10.66 0.11 -13.76
CA PHE A 126 -9.20 -0.03 -13.70
C PHE A 126 -8.79 -1.48 -13.43
N ASP A 127 -9.45 -2.17 -12.51
CA ASP A 127 -9.17 -3.58 -12.23
C ASP A 127 -9.39 -4.48 -13.43
N PHE A 128 -10.47 -4.22 -14.17
CA PHE A 128 -10.72 -4.91 -15.43
C PHE A 128 -9.59 -4.64 -16.43
N TRP A 129 -9.12 -3.40 -16.53
CA TRP A 129 -8.03 -3.02 -17.43
C TRP A 129 -6.69 -3.69 -17.09
N VAL A 130 -6.33 -3.78 -15.81
CA VAL A 130 -5.09 -4.45 -15.37
C VAL A 130 -5.24 -5.97 -15.16
N ALA A 131 -6.42 -6.54 -15.44
CA ALA A 131 -6.76 -7.94 -15.15
C ALA A 131 -6.43 -8.35 -13.70
N ASN A 132 -6.79 -7.50 -12.73
CA ASN A 132 -6.51 -7.74 -11.31
C ASN A 132 -7.48 -8.76 -10.71
N GLU A 133 -7.09 -10.03 -10.74
CA GLU A 133 -7.91 -11.16 -10.26
C GLU A 133 -7.83 -11.39 -8.73
N ASP A 134 -6.83 -10.83 -8.03
CA ASP A 134 -6.59 -11.05 -6.59
C ASP A 134 -7.47 -10.15 -5.69
N ARG A 135 -8.42 -9.42 -6.31
CA ARG A 135 -9.22 -8.41 -5.64
C ARG A 135 -10.33 -9.04 -4.80
N THR A 136 -10.05 -9.16 -3.50
CA THR A 136 -11.03 -9.54 -2.47
C THR A 136 -11.49 -8.30 -1.69
N SER A 137 -12.68 -7.79 -2.03
CA SER A 137 -13.55 -6.98 -1.13
C SER A 137 -12.90 -5.86 -0.31
N GLN A 138 -11.91 -5.13 -0.83
CA GLN A 138 -11.28 -3.99 -0.13
C GLN A 138 -11.18 -2.82 -1.10
N TYR A 139 -12.09 -1.85 -1.00
CA TYR A 139 -11.90 -0.53 -1.63
C TYR A 139 -11.64 0.50 -0.53
N ALA A 140 -10.56 1.27 -0.65
CA ALA A 140 -10.36 2.44 0.19
C ALA A 140 -11.10 3.63 -0.45
N ILE A 141 -12.11 4.18 0.23
CA ILE A 141 -12.73 5.44 -0.18
C ILE A 141 -12.25 6.53 0.78
N LEU A 142 -11.67 7.57 0.20
CA LEU A 142 -11.35 8.81 0.91
C LEU A 142 -12.62 9.66 0.97
N HIS A 143 -12.99 10.05 2.20
CA HIS A 143 -14.12 10.94 2.46
C HIS A 143 -13.85 12.38 1.98
#